data_AF-A0A953CE98-F1
#
_entry.id   AF-A0A953CE98-F1
#
_cell.length_a   1.000
_cell.length_b   1.000
_cell.length_c   1.000
_cell.angle_alpha   90.00
_cell.angle_beta   90.00
_cell.angle_gamma   90.00
#
_symmetry.space_group_name_H-M   'P 1'
#
loop_
_entity.id
_entity.type
_entity.pdbx_description
1 polymer ?
#
loop_
_entity_poly.entity_id
_entity_poly.type
_entity_poly.pdbx_seq_one_letter_code
_entity_poly.pdbx_strand_id
1 'polypeptide(L)'
;MGRSRTGLGLFATQPIKKGSRVVEYTGHKISNKRAEWIEDNTDNRYVFELNDKWSIDGSPRWNVARYVNHSCRPNVEAYQYAMKIFYRARWNIKPGDEIVVSYGQDYFDSFIKPIGCKCNTCTNRRKREREAARKKAARKHNAAKKNGKR
;
A
#
# COMPACT_ATOMS: atom_id res chain seq x y z
N MET A 1 -14.89 -4.12 3.76
CA MET A 1 -14.34 -2.94 3.05
C MET A 1 -14.69 -1.70 3.85
N GLY A 2 -13.83 -0.69 3.86
CA GLY A 2 -14.05 0.54 4.64
C GLY A 2 -13.27 1.74 4.11
N ARG A 3 -13.44 2.91 4.73
CA ARG A 3 -12.64 4.10 4.40
C ARG A 3 -11.20 3.92 4.88
N SER A 4 -10.26 4.23 4.00
CA SER A 4 -8.83 4.28 4.24
C SER A 4 -8.28 5.66 3.87
N ARG A 5 -7.03 5.94 4.26
CA ARG A 5 -6.35 7.20 3.93
C ARG A 5 -6.14 7.39 2.42
N THR A 6 -6.07 6.30 1.65
CA THR A 6 -5.89 6.32 0.19
C THR A 6 -7.15 5.96 -0.59
N GLY A 7 -8.34 6.11 0.02
CA GLY A 7 -9.62 5.84 -0.62
C GLY A 7 -10.38 4.72 0.09
N LEU A 8 -10.78 3.69 -0.65
CA LEU A 8 -11.35 2.47 -0.06
C LEU A 8 -10.23 1.50 0.30
N GLY A 9 -10.42 0.77 1.41
CA GLY A 9 -9.48 -0.24 1.90
C GLY A 9 -10.17 -1.57 2.21
N LEU A 10 -9.38 -2.64 2.15
CA LEU A 10 -9.75 -3.95 2.64
C LEU A 10 -9.27 -4.11 4.10
N PHE A 11 -10.12 -4.63 4.97
CA PHE A 11 -9.85 -4.74 6.41
C PHE A 11 -10.15 -6.15 6.89
N ALA A 12 -9.33 -6.64 7.82
CA ALA A 12 -9.56 -7.92 8.47
C ALA A 12 -10.79 -7.83 9.38
N THR A 13 -11.74 -8.76 9.24
CA THR A 13 -12.90 -8.88 10.14
C THR A 13 -12.66 -9.89 11.27
N GLN A 14 -11.63 -10.72 11.14
CA GLN A 14 -11.26 -11.76 12.07
C GLN A 14 -9.73 -11.84 12.17
N PRO A 15 -9.17 -12.47 13.23
CA PRO A 15 -7.72 -12.66 13.32
C PRO A 15 -7.19 -13.51 12.16
N ILE A 16 -6.09 -13.07 11.54
CA ILE A 16 -5.43 -13.81 10.46
C ILE A 16 -4.01 -14.15 10.91
N LYS A 17 -3.66 -15.45 10.91
CA LYS A 17 -2.32 -15.91 11.29
C LYS A 17 -1.32 -15.65 10.18
N LYS A 18 -0.05 -15.40 10.56
CA LYS A 18 1.09 -15.39 9.62
C LYS A 18 1.07 -16.64 8.73
N GLY A 19 1.36 -16.46 7.46
CA GLY A 19 1.39 -17.53 6.45
C GLY A 19 0.03 -17.88 5.85
N SER A 20 -1.07 -17.41 6.44
CA SER A 20 -2.42 -17.70 5.91
C SER A 20 -2.66 -17.00 4.58
N ARG A 21 -3.35 -17.68 3.66
CA ARG A 21 -3.94 -17.04 2.48
C ARG A 21 -5.05 -16.10 2.95
N VAL A 22 -4.97 -14.84 2.54
CA VAL A 22 -5.90 -13.77 2.93
C VAL A 22 -7.01 -13.64 1.89
N VAL A 23 -6.64 -13.46 0.64
CA VAL A 23 -7.59 -13.24 -0.47
C VAL A 23 -6.90 -13.53 -1.81
N GLU A 24 -7.68 -14.01 -2.79
CA GLU A 24 -7.24 -14.15 -4.18
C GLU A 24 -7.38 -12.82 -4.92
N TYR A 25 -6.38 -12.45 -5.72
CA TYR A 25 -6.50 -11.36 -6.67
C TYR A 25 -7.12 -11.91 -7.95
N THR A 26 -8.42 -11.70 -8.09
CA THR A 26 -9.21 -12.29 -9.16
C THR A 26 -9.50 -11.27 -10.26
N GLY A 27 -9.79 -11.74 -11.47
CA GLY A 27 -10.09 -10.84 -12.59
C GLY A 27 -10.18 -11.58 -13.91
N HIS A 28 -10.27 -10.83 -14.99
CA HIS A 28 -10.22 -11.40 -16.34
C HIS A 28 -8.77 -11.61 -16.75
N LYS A 29 -8.45 -12.81 -17.24
CA LYS A 29 -7.12 -13.09 -17.81
C LYS A 29 -7.02 -12.41 -19.17
N ILE A 30 -6.01 -11.55 -19.34
CA ILE A 30 -5.77 -10.77 -20.55
C ILE A 30 -4.31 -10.94 -20.99
N SER A 31 -4.01 -10.71 -22.27
CA SER A 31 -2.64 -10.72 -22.77
C SER A 31 -1.85 -9.50 -22.28
N ASN A 32 -0.53 -9.59 -22.22
CA ASN A 32 0.32 -8.47 -21.82
C ASN A 32 0.17 -7.26 -22.75
N LYS A 33 0.00 -7.48 -24.06
CA LYS A 33 -0.35 -6.42 -25.02
C LYS A 33 -1.64 -5.68 -24.65
N ARG A 34 -2.66 -6.40 -24.14
CA ARG A 34 -3.90 -5.78 -23.69
C ARG A 34 -3.70 -5.04 -22.36
N ALA A 35 -2.86 -5.58 -21.47
CA ALA A 35 -2.49 -4.93 -20.23
C ALA A 35 -1.78 -3.58 -20.47
N GLU A 36 -0.76 -3.56 -21.33
CA GLU A 36 -0.07 -2.34 -21.78
C GLU A 36 -1.05 -1.32 -22.36
N TRP A 37 -1.93 -1.77 -23.27
CA TRP A 37 -2.95 -0.89 -23.83
C TRP A 37 -3.86 -0.28 -22.74
N ILE A 38 -4.25 -1.06 -21.72
CA ILE A 38 -5.05 -0.56 -20.60
C ILE A 38 -4.28 0.48 -19.80
N GLU A 39 -3.00 0.25 -19.52
CA GLU A 39 -2.15 1.17 -18.75
C GLU A 39 -1.93 2.51 -19.48
N ASP A 40 -1.77 2.47 -20.81
CA ASP A 40 -1.51 3.65 -21.63
C ASP A 40 -2.78 4.44 -21.99
N ASN A 41 -3.92 3.77 -22.10
CA ASN A 41 -5.14 4.37 -22.66
C ASN A 41 -6.27 4.53 -21.63
N THR A 42 -6.09 4.09 -20.39
CA THR A 42 -7.13 4.16 -19.35
C THR A 42 -6.56 4.50 -17.98
N ASP A 43 -7.42 4.94 -17.06
CA ASP A 43 -7.06 5.13 -15.65
C ASP A 43 -7.09 3.83 -14.82
N ASN A 44 -7.24 2.66 -15.46
CA ASN A 44 -7.31 1.39 -14.76
C ASN A 44 -5.92 1.00 -14.21
N ARG A 45 -5.78 1.02 -12.88
CA ARG A 45 -4.56 0.61 -12.16
C ARG A 45 -4.66 -0.78 -11.54
N TYR A 46 -5.64 -1.59 -11.96
CA TYR A 46 -5.91 -2.91 -11.38
C TYR A 46 -5.39 -4.05 -12.25
N VAL A 47 -4.27 -3.84 -12.93
CA VAL A 47 -3.60 -4.87 -13.74
C VAL A 47 -2.55 -5.54 -12.87
N PHE A 48 -2.54 -6.88 -12.87
CA PHE A 48 -1.55 -7.69 -12.17
C PHE A 48 -0.87 -8.65 -13.15
N GLU A 49 0.44 -8.53 -13.33
CA GLU A 49 1.21 -9.42 -14.21
C GLU A 49 1.28 -10.85 -13.65
N LEU A 50 0.99 -11.84 -14.49
CA LEU A 50 1.00 -13.25 -14.11
C LEU A 50 2.23 -13.98 -14.65
N ASN A 51 2.64 -13.66 -15.88
CA ASN A 51 3.87 -14.13 -16.53
C ASN A 51 4.11 -13.34 -17.84
N ASP A 52 5.14 -13.71 -18.58
CA ASP A 52 5.56 -13.10 -19.86
C ASP A 52 4.47 -13.03 -20.95
N LYS A 53 3.34 -13.71 -20.79
CA LYS A 53 2.25 -13.74 -21.78
C LYS A 53 0.93 -13.18 -21.25
N TRP A 54 0.69 -13.28 -19.95
CA TRP A 54 -0.62 -13.05 -19.37
C TRP A 54 -0.57 -12.14 -18.15
N SER A 55 -1.62 -11.34 -18.02
CA SER A 55 -1.94 -10.51 -16.86
C SER A 55 -3.39 -10.74 -16.44
N ILE A 56 -3.74 -10.27 -15.25
CA ILE A 56 -5.10 -10.28 -14.71
C ILE A 56 -5.60 -8.85 -14.65
N ASP A 57 -6.71 -8.55 -15.33
CA ASP A 57 -7.48 -7.33 -15.14
C ASP A 57 -8.42 -7.50 -13.95
N GLY A 58 -8.01 -6.93 -12.82
CA GLY A 58 -8.74 -6.88 -11.56
C GLY A 58 -9.74 -5.73 -11.44
N SER A 59 -10.04 -5.01 -12.54
CA SER A 59 -11.01 -3.91 -12.57
C SER A 59 -12.45 -4.25 -12.18
N PRO A 60 -12.95 -5.50 -12.23
CA PRO A 60 -14.32 -5.78 -11.79
C PRO A 60 -14.52 -5.56 -10.28
N ARG A 61 -15.74 -5.15 -9.88
CA ARG A 61 -16.04 -4.87 -8.46
C ARG A 61 -16.13 -6.10 -7.57
N TRP A 62 -16.33 -7.28 -8.16
CA TRP A 62 -16.33 -8.55 -7.43
C TRP A 62 -14.91 -8.98 -7.02
N ASN A 63 -13.86 -8.41 -7.62
CA ASN A 63 -12.49 -8.55 -7.13
C ASN A 63 -12.29 -7.70 -5.88
N VAL A 64 -12.57 -8.26 -4.71
CA VAL A 64 -12.37 -7.56 -3.43
C VAL A 64 -10.90 -7.25 -3.13
N ALA A 65 -9.96 -8.00 -3.72
CA ALA A 65 -8.52 -7.79 -3.52
C ALA A 65 -8.03 -6.49 -4.16
N ARG A 66 -8.78 -5.91 -5.10
CA ARG A 66 -8.49 -4.59 -5.69
C ARG A 66 -8.44 -3.44 -4.66
N TYR A 67 -9.04 -3.65 -3.49
CA TYR A 67 -9.08 -2.67 -2.40
C TYR A 67 -7.91 -2.82 -1.42
N VAL A 68 -6.96 -3.72 -1.69
CA VAL A 68 -5.71 -3.84 -0.89
C VAL A 68 -4.78 -2.71 -1.28
N ASN A 69 -4.57 -1.76 -0.36
CA ASN A 69 -3.77 -0.57 -0.61
C ASN A 69 -2.26 -0.82 -0.48
N HIS A 70 -1.48 0.13 -1.01
CA HIS A 70 -0.04 0.15 -0.81
C HIS A 70 0.38 0.51 0.63
N SER A 71 1.40 -0.17 1.14
CA SER A 71 2.18 0.27 2.31
C SER A 71 3.66 -0.02 2.14
N CYS A 72 4.53 0.94 2.52
CA CYS A 72 5.98 0.72 2.60
C CYS A 72 6.38 -0.25 3.73
N ARG A 73 5.45 -0.61 4.63
CA ARG A 73 5.59 -1.70 5.60
C ARG A 73 4.35 -2.59 5.48
N PRO A 74 4.29 -3.47 4.47
CA PRO A 74 3.10 -4.24 4.18
C PRO A 74 2.91 -5.39 5.19
N ASN A 75 1.66 -5.77 5.44
CA ASN A 75 1.32 -6.92 6.29
C ASN A 75 0.99 -8.17 5.47
N VAL A 76 0.79 -8.03 4.17
CA VAL A 76 0.70 -9.14 3.22
C VAL A 76 1.76 -9.05 2.13
N GLU A 77 2.00 -10.16 1.45
CA GLU A 77 2.78 -10.25 0.22
C GLU A 77 1.95 -10.94 -0.87
N ALA A 78 2.17 -10.54 -2.12
CA ALA A 78 1.61 -11.26 -3.25
C ALA A 78 2.42 -12.53 -3.50
N TYR A 79 1.75 -13.62 -3.81
CA TYR A 79 2.40 -14.84 -4.30
C TYR A 79 1.54 -15.50 -5.36
N GLN A 80 2.21 -16.15 -6.30
CA GLN A 80 1.56 -16.88 -7.37
C GLN A 80 1.46 -18.36 -7.00
N TYR A 81 0.31 -18.97 -7.29
CA TYR A 81 0.09 -20.41 -7.17
C TYR A 81 -0.93 -20.85 -8.21
N ALA A 82 -0.61 -21.90 -8.99
CA ALA A 82 -1.49 -22.46 -10.02
C ALA A 82 -2.10 -21.40 -10.96
N MET A 83 -1.25 -20.54 -11.55
CA MET A 83 -1.65 -19.44 -12.44
C MET A 83 -2.65 -18.43 -11.84
N LYS A 84 -2.66 -18.30 -10.52
CA LYS A 84 -3.48 -17.33 -9.78
C LYS A 84 -2.60 -16.55 -8.82
N ILE A 85 -3.02 -15.33 -8.51
CA ILE A 85 -2.33 -14.44 -7.56
C ILE A 85 -3.12 -14.41 -6.25
N PHE A 86 -2.41 -14.49 -5.14
CA PHE A 86 -2.98 -14.45 -3.81
C PHE A 86 -2.19 -13.52 -2.92
N TYR A 87 -2.86 -12.96 -1.91
CA TYR A 87 -2.18 -12.29 -0.81
C TYR A 87 -2.02 -13.24 0.37
N ARG A 88 -0.79 -13.33 0.89
CA ARG A 88 -0.43 -14.11 2.08
C ARG A 88 -0.03 -13.19 3.22
N ALA A 89 -0.48 -13.50 4.43
CA ALA A 89 -0.11 -12.74 5.62
C ALA A 89 1.39 -12.93 5.97
N ARG A 90 2.13 -11.83 6.10
CA ARG A 90 3.55 -11.82 6.53
C ARG A 90 3.69 -11.88 8.05
N TRP A 91 2.66 -11.46 8.77
CA TRP A 91 2.58 -11.40 10.23
C TRP A 91 1.15 -11.74 10.68
N ASN A 92 0.92 -11.85 11.99
CA ASN A 92 -0.44 -11.92 12.51
C ASN A 92 -1.14 -10.57 12.29
N ILE A 93 -2.36 -10.59 11.75
CA ILE A 93 -3.20 -9.42 11.46
C ILE A 93 -4.41 -9.48 12.38
N LYS A 94 -4.70 -8.37 13.06
CA LYS A 94 -5.82 -8.28 14.01
C LYS A 94 -7.11 -7.87 13.29
N PRO A 95 -8.29 -8.20 13.84
CA PRO A 95 -9.53 -7.59 13.38
C PRO A 95 -9.43 -6.05 13.39
N GLY A 96 -9.90 -5.41 12.33
CA GLY A 96 -9.82 -3.97 12.12
C GLY A 96 -8.53 -3.47 11.46
N ASP A 97 -7.48 -4.30 11.35
CA ASP A 97 -6.28 -3.91 10.61
C ASP A 97 -6.57 -3.86 9.10
N GLU A 98 -6.06 -2.83 8.43
CA GLU A 98 -6.09 -2.73 6.97
C GLU A 98 -5.12 -3.75 6.34
N ILE A 99 -5.59 -4.48 5.34
CA ILE A 99 -4.77 -5.35 4.51
C ILE A 99 -4.01 -4.50 3.50
N VAL A 100 -2.68 -4.53 3.56
CA VAL A 100 -1.81 -3.68 2.75
C VAL A 100 -0.62 -4.43 2.18
N VAL A 101 -0.31 -4.17 0.91
CA VAL A 101 0.74 -4.85 0.13
C VAL A 101 1.78 -3.86 -0.39
N SER A 102 2.93 -4.34 -0.84
CA SER A 102 3.82 -3.54 -1.69
C SER A 102 3.33 -3.61 -3.13
N TYR A 103 3.23 -2.47 -3.82
CA TYR A 103 2.80 -2.44 -5.24
C TYR A 103 3.98 -2.71 -6.20
N GLY A 104 5.15 -3.04 -5.67
CA GLY A 104 6.38 -3.13 -6.47
C GLY A 104 7.10 -1.80 -6.58
N GLN A 105 8.37 -1.87 -6.97
CA GLN A 105 9.26 -0.72 -7.03
C GLN A 105 8.87 0.21 -8.19
N ASP A 106 8.59 -0.35 -9.37
CA ASP A 106 8.29 0.44 -10.57
C ASP A 106 7.01 1.25 -10.41
N TYR A 107 5.94 0.62 -9.90
CA TYR A 107 4.71 1.34 -9.57
C TYR A 107 4.96 2.42 -8.50
N PHE A 108 5.79 2.11 -7.50
CA PHE A 108 6.08 3.05 -6.43
C PHE A 108 6.82 4.28 -6.97
N ASP A 109 7.88 4.10 -7.76
CA ASP A 109 8.68 5.19 -8.30
C ASP A 109 7.89 6.04 -9.31
N SER A 110 7.07 5.39 -10.15
CA SER A 110 6.30 6.08 -11.19
C SER A 110 5.09 6.84 -10.64
N PHE A 111 4.35 6.28 -9.67
CA PHE A 111 3.05 6.82 -9.27
C PHE A 111 2.95 7.28 -7.81
N ILE A 112 3.69 6.66 -6.88
CA ILE A 112 3.53 6.91 -5.44
C ILE A 112 4.57 7.91 -4.92
N LYS A 113 5.81 7.78 -5.35
CA LYS A 113 6.94 8.61 -4.92
C LYS A 113 6.79 10.07 -5.36
N PRO A 114 6.36 10.42 -6.59
CA PRO A 114 6.26 11.81 -7.03
C PRO A 114 5.26 12.62 -6.20
N ILE A 115 4.15 11.99 -5.81
CA ILE A 115 3.11 12.62 -4.97
C ILE A 115 3.34 12.44 -3.47
N GLY A 116 4.38 11.69 -3.08
CA GLY A 116 4.73 11.34 -1.72
C GLY A 116 3.79 10.31 -1.07
N CYS A 117 4.29 9.10 -0.83
CA CYS A 117 3.53 7.99 -0.24
C CYS A 117 2.67 8.40 0.97
N LYS A 118 1.36 8.09 0.92
CA LYS A 118 0.35 8.42 1.93
C LYS A 118 -0.01 7.23 2.84
N CYS A 119 0.70 6.11 2.74
CA CYS A 119 0.48 4.98 3.63
C CYS A 119 0.70 5.38 5.10
N ASN A 120 0.06 4.65 6.02
CA ASN A 120 0.09 4.98 7.45
C ASN A 120 1.53 5.04 7.99
N THR A 121 2.39 4.12 7.55
CA THR A 121 3.82 4.08 7.92
C THR A 121 4.55 5.38 7.58
N CYS A 122 4.46 5.82 6.32
CA CYS A 122 5.15 7.03 5.87
C CYS A 122 4.60 8.29 6.51
N THR A 123 3.27 8.40 6.65
CA THR A 123 2.68 9.58 7.29
C THR A 123 3.04 9.67 8.77
N ASN A 124 3.01 8.54 9.49
CA ASN A 124 3.38 8.51 10.91
C ASN A 124 4.86 8.84 11.11
N ARG A 125 5.74 8.37 10.22
CA ARG A 125 7.16 8.74 10.22
C ARG A 125 7.33 10.26 10.06
N ARG A 126 6.73 10.85 9.02
CA ARG A 126 6.79 12.31 8.78
C ARG A 126 6.22 13.12 9.94
N LYS A 127 5.14 12.65 10.58
CA LYS A 127 4.57 13.30 11.77
C LYS A 127 5.58 13.33 12.92
N ARG A 128 6.21 12.19 13.23
CA ARG A 128 7.24 12.07 14.29
C ARG A 128 8.46 12.96 14.00
N GLU A 129 8.93 12.97 12.76
CA GLU A 129 10.06 13.83 12.33
C GLU A 129 9.73 15.32 12.53
N ARG A 130 8.52 15.76 12.15
CA ARG A 130 8.05 17.14 12.36
C ARG A 130 7.95 17.51 13.84
N GLU A 131 7.41 16.62 14.67
CA GLU A 131 7.32 16.82 16.12
C GLU A 131 8.71 16.93 16.77
N ALA A 132 9.66 16.08 16.37
CA ALA A 132 11.04 16.14 16.85
C ALA A 132 11.73 17.45 16.45
N ALA A 133 11.57 17.88 15.19
CA ALA A 133 12.12 19.15 14.70
C ALA A 133 11.56 20.35 15.49
N ARG A 134 10.24 20.38 15.75
CA ARG A 134 9.59 21.41 16.57
C ARG A 134 10.15 21.45 17.99
N LYS A 135 10.32 20.30 18.65
CA LYS A 135 10.91 20.22 19.99
C LYS A 135 12.36 20.73 20.01
N LYS A 136 13.17 20.38 19.01
CA LYS A 136 14.56 20.86 18.87
C LYS A 136 14.60 22.38 18.69
N ALA A 137 13.75 22.93 17.84
CA ALA A 137 13.64 24.38 17.62
C ALA A 137 13.21 25.12 18.90
N ALA A 138 12.21 24.62 19.62
CA ALA A 138 11.76 25.20 20.88
C ALA A 138 12.86 25.21 21.96
N ARG A 139 13.63 24.12 22.08
CA ARG A 139 14.78 24.05 22.99
C ARG A 139 15.85 25.08 22.64
N LYS A 140 16.19 25.23 21.34
CA LYS A 140 17.17 26.23 20.87
C LYS A 140 16.71 27.65 21.16
N HIS A 141 15.45 27.97 20.88
CA HIS A 141 14.85 29.27 21.16
C HIS A 141 14.86 29.60 22.67
N ASN A 142 14.49 28.64 23.52
CA ASN A 142 14.49 28.86 24.97
C ASN A 142 15.91 29.01 25.55
N ALA A 143 16.90 28.30 25.00
CA ALA A 143 18.30 28.47 25.37
C ALA A 143 18.83 29.88 24.97
N ALA A 144 18.51 30.34 23.77
CA ALA A 144 18.88 31.68 23.31
C ALA A 144 18.25 32.80 24.17
N LYS A 145 16.97 32.67 24.55
CA LYS A 145 16.29 33.61 25.47
C LYS A 145 16.90 33.65 26.87
N LYS A 146 17.46 32.54 27.36
CA LYS A 146 18.13 32.50 28.67
C LYS A 146 19.50 33.18 28.65
N ASN A 147 20.25 33.05 27.55
CA ASN A 147 21.57 33.67 27.42
C ASN A 147 21.52 35.18 27.14
N GLY A 148 20.46 35.69 26.50
CA GLY A 148 20.28 37.14 26.25
C GLY A 148 19.66 37.93 27.41
N LYS A 149 19.37 37.27 28.56
CA LYS A 149 18.89 37.92 29.79
C LYS A 149 20.00 38.02 30.87
N ARG A 150 21.24 37.74 30.49
CA ARG A 150 22.44 37.87 31.33
C ARG A 150 23.27 39.05 30.86
#